data_AF-A0AAE8N9P7-F1
#
_entry.id   AF-A0AAE8N9P7-F1
#
_cell.length_a   1.000
_cell.length_b   1.000
_cell.length_c   1.000
_cell.angle_alpha   90.00
_cell.angle_beta   90.00
_cell.angle_gamma   90.00
#
_symmetry.space_group_name_H-M   'P 1'
#
loop_
_entity.id
_entity.type
_entity.pdbx_description
1 polymer ?
#
loop_
_entity_poly.entity_id
_entity_poly.type
_entity_poly.pdbx_seq_one_letter_code
_entity_poly.pdbx_strand_id
1 'polypeptide(L)'
;MHHLLYNRIGPRFEQSFIADSCACIKGRGTLYAAQRLEAKVRSITQNWSKRTFYLKCDLANFFVSIDKRILLELLLTKIPEPFWRSLTETVLMHDPRDEYEYRGDPSMMDLVPPHKRLLEQAPHLGLPIGNLSSQFFANVYLDVLDQHAKHALGARHYIRYVDDFVFLNESPARLNEILADVTTFLPGRLGVRINPRKTILQPIDRGIDFVGQVIKPWRRETRKRTRNEALRRVAETAPGDLTQVANSYFGLLRQATASHQDRARLANRLRSLGKAVDRDLTKTF
;
A
#
# COMPACT_ATOMS: atom_id res chain seq x y z
N MET A 1 -22.39 2.41 10.50
CA MET A 1 -22.78 1.20 9.73
C MET A 1 -21.58 0.40 9.21
N HIS A 2 -20.60 0.99 8.50
CA HIS A 2 -19.38 0.27 8.06
C HIS A 2 -18.59 -0.46 9.18
N HIS A 3 -18.41 0.17 10.35
CA HIS A 3 -17.73 -0.44 11.49
C HIS A 3 -18.48 -1.66 12.05
N LEU A 4 -19.82 -1.63 12.08
CA LEU A 4 -20.63 -2.74 12.54
C LEU A 4 -20.44 -3.96 11.63
N LEU A 5 -20.49 -3.74 10.32
CA LEU A 5 -20.23 -4.79 9.33
C LEU A 5 -18.83 -5.36 9.50
N TYR A 6 -17.80 -4.50 9.47
CA TYR A 6 -16.40 -4.92 9.59
C TYR A 6 -16.12 -5.70 10.88
N ASN A 7 -16.60 -5.22 12.03
CA ASN A 7 -16.37 -5.90 13.32
C ASN A 7 -16.98 -7.31 13.34
N ARG A 8 -18.07 -7.53 12.60
CA ARG A 8 -18.71 -8.85 12.51
C ARG A 8 -18.00 -9.78 11.54
N ILE A 9 -17.73 -9.32 10.31
CA ILE A 9 -17.27 -10.19 9.22
C ILE A 9 -15.75 -10.22 9.08
N GLY A 10 -15.07 -9.12 9.41
CA GLY A 10 -13.64 -8.89 9.21
C GLY A 10 -12.76 -10.04 9.69
N PRO A 11 -12.91 -10.53 10.95
CA PRO A 11 -12.10 -11.63 11.47
C PRO A 11 -12.12 -12.91 10.61
N ARG A 12 -13.23 -13.22 9.93
CA ARG A 12 -13.36 -14.42 9.07
C ARG A 12 -12.45 -14.36 7.83
N PHE A 13 -12.24 -13.17 7.30
CA PHE A 13 -11.39 -12.95 6.13
C PHE A 13 -9.94 -12.72 6.54
N GLU A 14 -9.70 -11.97 7.62
CA GLU A 14 -8.35 -11.71 8.12
C GLU A 14 -7.61 -12.99 8.52
N GLN A 15 -8.32 -14.02 9.00
CA GLN A 15 -7.75 -15.33 9.31
C GLN A 15 -7.31 -16.12 8.06
N SER A 16 -7.91 -15.86 6.90
CA SER A 16 -7.47 -16.48 5.63
C SER A 16 -6.36 -15.71 4.92
N PHE A 17 -6.20 -14.43 5.23
CA PHE A 17 -5.16 -13.63 4.58
C PHE A 17 -3.78 -14.13 4.95
N ILE A 18 -2.93 -14.25 3.93
CA ILE A 18 -1.54 -14.60 4.13
C ILE A 18 -0.85 -13.53 5.00
N ALA A 19 0.18 -13.94 5.76
CA ALA A 19 0.95 -13.02 6.59
C ALA A 19 1.67 -11.92 5.78
N ASP A 20 1.83 -12.12 4.47
CA ASP A 20 2.48 -11.18 3.56
C ASP A 20 1.50 -10.15 2.95
N SER A 21 0.22 -10.20 3.30
CA SER A 21 -0.75 -9.13 3.06
C SER A 21 -0.69 -8.16 4.24
N CYS A 22 -0.27 -6.92 3.97
CA CYS A 22 0.21 -6.02 5.01
C CYS A 22 -0.58 -4.72 5.19
N ALA A 23 -1.56 -4.42 4.35
CA ALA A 23 -2.32 -3.17 4.42
C ALA A 23 -3.67 -3.35 5.12
N CYS A 24 -4.16 -2.31 5.81
CA CYS A 24 -5.51 -2.25 6.38
C CYS A 24 -5.92 -3.47 7.24
N ILE A 25 -4.95 -4.08 7.91
CA ILE A 25 -5.14 -5.19 8.87
C ILE A 25 -4.53 -4.73 10.19
N LYS A 26 -5.25 -4.94 11.30
CA LYS A 26 -4.80 -4.49 12.62
C LYS A 26 -3.40 -5.06 12.94
N GLY A 27 -2.48 -4.17 13.30
CA GLY A 27 -1.07 -4.53 13.59
C GLY A 27 -0.18 -4.69 12.36
N ARG A 28 -0.72 -4.61 11.14
CA ARG A 28 0.05 -4.65 9.88
C ARG A 28 0.00 -3.27 9.22
N GLY A 29 1.09 -2.52 9.38
CA GLY A 29 1.26 -1.19 8.79
C GLY A 29 2.41 -1.13 7.78
N THR A 30 2.77 0.08 7.35
CA THR A 30 3.91 0.32 6.45
C THR A 30 5.22 -0.22 7.03
N LEU A 31 5.47 0.00 8.33
CA LEU A 31 6.66 -0.52 9.02
C LEU A 31 6.70 -2.06 9.00
N TYR A 32 5.57 -2.71 9.29
CA TYR A 32 5.46 -4.17 9.23
C TYR A 32 5.78 -4.71 7.84
N ALA A 33 5.20 -4.10 6.80
CA ALA A 33 5.45 -4.47 5.41
C ALA A 33 6.93 -4.29 5.01
N ALA A 34 7.54 -3.17 5.42
CA ALA A 34 8.94 -2.88 5.14
C ALA A 34 9.90 -3.87 5.86
N GLN A 35 9.62 -4.21 7.12
CA GLN A 35 10.40 -5.20 7.88
C GLN A 35 10.26 -6.61 7.31
N ARG A 36 9.05 -7.01 6.90
CA ARG A 36 8.83 -8.31 6.25
C ARG A 36 9.56 -8.42 4.92
N LEU A 37 9.47 -7.39 4.08
CA LEU A 37 10.20 -7.38 2.81
C LEU A 37 11.71 -7.44 3.06
N GLU A 38 12.24 -6.70 4.04
CA GLU A 38 13.66 -6.78 4.42
C GLU A 38 14.05 -8.20 4.86
N ALA A 39 13.25 -8.85 5.70
CA ALA A 39 13.50 -10.23 6.13
C ALA A 39 13.51 -11.21 4.94
N LYS A 40 12.57 -11.06 3.99
CA LYS A 40 12.53 -11.86 2.76
C LYS A 40 13.75 -11.62 1.88
N VAL A 41 14.15 -10.36 1.70
CA VAL A 41 15.35 -9.99 0.95
C VAL A 41 16.59 -10.62 1.56
N ARG A 42 16.77 -10.52 2.88
CA ARG A 42 17.90 -11.13 3.58
C ARG A 42 17.90 -12.65 3.47
N SER A 43 16.73 -13.27 3.52
CA SER A 43 16.59 -14.73 3.36
C SER A 43 17.00 -15.19 1.95
N ILE A 44 16.40 -14.61 0.89
CA ILE A 44 16.66 -15.05 -0.48
C ILE A 44 18.09 -14.73 -0.95
N THR A 45 18.63 -13.59 -0.53
CA THR A 45 20.00 -13.19 -0.88
C THR A 45 21.07 -13.85 -0.03
N GLN A 46 20.70 -14.67 0.97
CA GLN A 46 21.61 -15.19 1.99
C GLN A 46 22.45 -14.06 2.63
N ASN A 47 21.77 -13.04 3.16
CA ASN A 47 22.35 -11.79 3.61
C ASN A 47 23.26 -11.16 2.54
N TRP A 48 22.71 -10.86 1.36
CA TRP A 48 23.40 -10.15 0.27
C TRP A 48 24.63 -10.84 -0.33
N SER A 49 24.87 -12.12 -0.01
CA SER A 49 25.95 -12.92 -0.60
C SER A 49 25.59 -13.47 -1.98
N LYS A 50 24.29 -13.61 -2.28
CA LYS A 50 23.78 -14.05 -3.57
C LYS A 50 23.11 -12.92 -4.33
N ARG A 51 23.34 -12.92 -5.64
CA ARG A 51 22.62 -12.04 -6.57
C ARG A 51 21.18 -12.51 -6.70
N THR A 52 20.26 -11.56 -6.65
CA THR A 52 18.81 -11.83 -6.74
C THR A 52 18.13 -10.63 -7.39
N PHE A 53 16.95 -10.87 -7.94
CA PHE A 53 16.13 -9.89 -8.64
C PHE A 53 14.78 -9.72 -7.94
N TYR A 54 14.13 -8.60 -8.18
CA TYR A 54 12.76 -8.40 -7.77
C TYR A 54 11.91 -7.98 -8.96
N LEU A 55 10.64 -8.37 -8.92
CA LEU A 55 9.57 -7.86 -9.75
C LEU A 55 8.62 -7.10 -8.83
N LYS A 56 8.52 -5.80 -9.05
CA LYS A 56 7.53 -4.94 -8.42
C LYS A 56 6.43 -4.64 -9.42
N CYS A 57 5.18 -4.78 -8.99
CA CYS A 57 4.00 -4.51 -9.77
C CYS A 57 3.03 -3.63 -8.98
N ASP A 58 2.22 -2.87 -9.70
CA ASP A 58 1.18 -1.97 -9.18
C ASP A 58 -0.04 -2.12 -10.08
N LEU A 59 -1.25 -2.09 -9.53
CA LEU A 59 -2.47 -2.18 -10.33
C LEU A 59 -2.88 -0.82 -10.90
N ALA A 60 -3.27 -0.80 -12.17
CA ALA A 60 -3.74 0.41 -12.82
C ALA A 60 -5.13 0.79 -12.28
N ASN A 61 -5.23 1.99 -11.70
CA ASN A 61 -6.50 2.58 -11.26
C ASN A 61 -7.30 1.67 -10.32
N PHE A 62 -6.60 0.97 -9.41
CA PHE A 62 -7.14 -0.15 -8.65
C PHE A 62 -8.53 0.09 -8.06
N PHE A 63 -8.70 1.10 -7.19
CA PHE A 63 -9.97 1.35 -6.52
C PHE A 63 -11.13 1.66 -7.47
N VAL A 64 -10.90 2.26 -8.63
CA VAL A 64 -11.97 2.55 -9.60
C VAL A 64 -12.23 1.38 -10.55
N SER A 65 -11.32 0.39 -10.60
CA SER A 65 -11.40 -0.79 -11.46
C SER A 65 -11.97 -2.05 -10.78
N ILE A 66 -12.23 -2.01 -9.47
CA ILE A 66 -12.77 -3.16 -8.74
C ILE A 66 -14.19 -3.47 -9.23
N ASP A 67 -14.45 -4.71 -9.66
CA ASP A 67 -15.80 -5.14 -10.01
C ASP A 67 -16.56 -5.56 -8.74
N LYS A 68 -17.60 -4.78 -8.41
CA LYS A 68 -18.42 -5.02 -7.22
C LYS A 68 -19.15 -6.37 -7.28
N ARG A 69 -19.43 -6.92 -8.46
CA ARG A 69 -20.11 -8.22 -8.60
C ARG A 69 -19.18 -9.36 -8.21
N ILE A 70 -17.96 -9.35 -8.74
CA ILE A 70 -16.90 -10.31 -8.36
C ILE A 70 -16.63 -10.23 -6.86
N LEU A 71 -16.49 -9.00 -6.34
CA LEU A 71 -16.27 -8.78 -4.91
C LEU A 71 -17.44 -9.29 -4.05
N LEU A 72 -18.69 -9.08 -4.49
CA LEU A 72 -19.87 -9.57 -3.80
C LEU A 72 -19.84 -11.10 -3.71
N GLU A 73 -19.57 -11.79 -4.82
CA GLU A 73 -19.44 -13.25 -4.85
C GLU A 73 -18.39 -13.74 -3.84
N LEU A 74 -17.20 -13.12 -3.85
CA LEU A 74 -16.11 -13.45 -2.92
C LEU A 74 -16.53 -13.26 -1.45
N LEU A 75 -17.23 -12.17 -1.13
CA LEU A 75 -17.68 -11.88 0.22
C LEU A 75 -18.74 -12.89 0.68
N LEU A 76 -19.72 -13.20 -0.17
CA LEU A 76 -20.84 -14.08 0.16
C LEU A 76 -20.41 -15.54 0.40
N THR A 77 -19.23 -15.94 -0.09
CA THR A 77 -18.65 -17.27 0.22
C THR A 77 -18.39 -17.50 1.72
N LYS A 78 -18.11 -16.44 2.49
CA LYS A 78 -17.76 -16.51 3.93
C LYS A 78 -18.78 -15.85 4.85
N ILE A 79 -19.88 -15.37 4.29
CA ILE A 79 -20.97 -14.72 5.03
C ILE A 79 -22.23 -15.53 4.76
N PRO A 80 -22.54 -16.58 5.54
CA PRO A 80 -23.73 -17.39 5.32
C PRO A 80 -25.02 -16.73 5.81
N GLU A 81 -24.94 -15.84 6.80
CA GLU A 81 -26.14 -15.34 7.49
C GLU A 81 -26.93 -14.32 6.64
N PRO A 82 -28.26 -14.52 6.44
CA PRO A 82 -29.07 -13.68 5.53
C PRO A 82 -29.00 -12.17 5.83
N PHE A 83 -29.09 -11.79 7.10
CA PHE A 83 -29.00 -10.38 7.51
C PHE A 83 -27.66 -9.75 7.10
N TRP A 84 -26.55 -10.44 7.39
CA TRP A 84 -25.21 -9.94 7.08
C TRP A 84 -24.91 -9.96 5.58
N ARG A 85 -25.49 -10.91 4.84
CA ARG A 85 -25.46 -10.93 3.36
C ARG A 85 -26.13 -9.68 2.79
N SER A 86 -27.38 -9.42 3.17
CA SER A 86 -28.14 -8.27 2.72
C SER A 86 -27.45 -6.95 3.09
N LEU A 87 -26.94 -6.82 4.32
CA LEU A 87 -26.20 -5.63 4.73
C LEU A 87 -24.89 -5.46 3.92
N THR A 88 -24.16 -6.53 3.65
CA THR A 88 -22.94 -6.48 2.84
C THR A 88 -23.22 -6.03 1.41
N GLU A 89 -24.27 -6.59 0.80
CA GLU A 89 -24.71 -6.22 -0.54
C GLU A 89 -25.10 -4.75 -0.61
N THR A 90 -25.94 -4.27 0.32
CA THR A 90 -26.33 -2.86 0.40
C THR A 90 -25.12 -1.94 0.54
N VAL A 91 -24.16 -2.27 1.41
CA VAL A 91 -22.94 -1.46 1.62
C VAL A 91 -22.04 -1.44 0.40
N LEU A 92 -21.85 -2.60 -0.22
CA LEU A 92 -20.98 -2.73 -1.38
C LEU A 92 -21.58 -2.05 -2.60
N MET A 93 -22.87 -2.27 -2.84
CA MET A 93 -23.55 -1.81 -4.05
C MET A 93 -23.95 -0.34 -3.99
N HIS A 94 -24.01 0.26 -2.79
CA HIS A 94 -24.26 1.70 -2.62
C HIS A 94 -23.36 2.54 -3.53
N ASP A 95 -24.01 3.39 -4.33
CA ASP A 95 -23.34 4.27 -5.26
C ASP A 95 -23.18 5.67 -4.63
N PRO A 96 -21.94 6.09 -4.29
CA PRO A 96 -21.70 7.39 -3.69
C PRO A 96 -21.82 8.55 -4.70
N ARG A 97 -22.19 8.29 -5.96
CA ARG A 97 -22.24 9.28 -7.03
C ARG A 97 -23.60 9.95 -7.18
N ASP A 98 -24.65 9.35 -6.62
CA ASP A 98 -26.01 9.88 -6.76
C ASP A 98 -26.21 11.17 -5.95
N GLU A 99 -25.63 11.24 -4.74
CA GLU A 99 -25.72 12.38 -3.84
C GLU A 99 -24.35 12.71 -3.26
N TYR A 100 -23.59 13.60 -3.91
CA TYR A 100 -22.28 14.05 -3.43
C TYR A 100 -22.13 15.58 -3.40
N GLU A 101 -21.38 16.06 -2.41
CA GLU A 101 -20.95 17.45 -2.31
C GLU A 101 -19.50 17.57 -2.80
N TYR A 102 -19.26 18.31 -3.88
CA TYR A 102 -17.89 18.58 -4.33
C TYR A 102 -17.24 19.62 -3.44
N ARG A 103 -16.18 19.23 -2.72
CA ARG A 103 -15.36 20.13 -1.89
C ARG A 103 -13.98 20.28 -2.48
N GLY A 104 -13.73 21.41 -3.15
CA GLY A 104 -12.44 21.73 -3.76
C GLY A 104 -12.57 22.78 -4.87
N ASP A 105 -11.46 23.07 -5.52
CA ASP A 105 -11.44 23.88 -6.74
C ASP A 105 -11.86 23.01 -7.94
N PRO A 106 -13.00 23.29 -8.61
CA PRO A 106 -13.47 22.50 -9.74
C PRO A 106 -12.44 22.36 -10.88
N SER A 107 -11.59 23.36 -11.08
CA SER A 107 -10.55 23.33 -12.13
C SER A 107 -9.51 22.23 -11.89
N MET A 108 -9.30 21.83 -10.64
CA MET A 108 -8.41 20.72 -10.29
C MET A 108 -8.98 19.37 -10.73
N MET A 109 -10.29 19.26 -10.90
CA MET A 109 -10.93 18.04 -11.39
C MET A 109 -10.53 17.76 -12.84
N ASP A 110 -10.42 18.81 -13.66
CA ASP A 110 -10.05 18.72 -15.07
C ASP A 110 -8.63 18.15 -15.27
N LEU A 111 -7.76 18.31 -14.27
CA LEU A 111 -6.41 17.73 -14.27
C LEU A 111 -6.40 16.21 -14.03
N VAL A 112 -7.49 15.64 -13.50
CA VAL A 112 -7.59 14.19 -13.26
C VAL A 112 -8.02 13.52 -14.56
N PRO A 113 -7.25 12.56 -15.13
CA PRO A 113 -7.67 11.87 -16.34
C PRO A 113 -9.01 11.12 -16.16
N PRO A 114 -9.91 11.10 -17.16
CA PRO A 114 -11.24 10.47 -17.04
C PRO A 114 -11.21 9.03 -16.53
N HIS A 115 -10.26 8.22 -17.01
CA HIS A 115 -10.09 6.82 -16.60
C HIS A 115 -9.67 6.61 -15.13
N LYS A 116 -9.41 7.69 -14.38
CA LYS A 116 -9.13 7.66 -12.93
C LYS A 116 -10.29 8.19 -12.09
N ARG A 117 -11.32 8.73 -12.73
CA ARG A 117 -12.49 9.32 -12.07
C ARG A 117 -13.53 8.22 -11.85
N LEU A 118 -14.02 8.09 -10.62
CA LEU A 118 -15.11 7.17 -10.29
C LEU A 118 -16.42 7.53 -11.01
N LEU A 119 -16.66 8.83 -11.24
CA LEU A 119 -17.81 9.36 -11.97
C LEU A 119 -17.90 8.83 -13.42
N GLU A 120 -16.75 8.53 -14.03
CA GLU A 120 -16.66 8.07 -15.43
C GLU A 120 -16.67 6.54 -15.55
N GLN A 121 -16.84 5.81 -14.44
CA GLN A 121 -16.90 4.35 -14.45
C GLN A 121 -18.34 3.83 -14.52
N ALA A 122 -18.52 2.58 -14.96
CA ALA A 122 -19.82 1.93 -14.89
C ALA A 122 -20.27 1.76 -13.41
N PRO A 123 -21.58 1.74 -13.11
CA PRO A 123 -22.07 1.68 -11.73
C PRO A 123 -21.65 0.48 -10.89
N HIS A 124 -21.30 -0.63 -11.55
CA HIS A 124 -20.80 -1.83 -10.89
C HIS A 124 -19.28 -1.79 -10.66
N LEU A 125 -18.58 -0.77 -11.15
CA LEU A 125 -17.13 -0.62 -11.02
C LEU A 125 -16.78 0.45 -9.99
N GLY A 126 -15.76 0.10 -9.21
CA GLY A 126 -15.10 0.98 -8.30
C GLY A 126 -15.67 0.99 -6.89
N LEU A 127 -14.83 1.42 -5.97
CA LEU A 127 -15.14 1.62 -4.56
C LEU A 127 -14.80 3.05 -4.12
N PRO A 128 -15.63 3.69 -3.28
CA PRO A 128 -15.30 4.99 -2.71
C PRO A 128 -14.02 4.90 -1.86
N ILE A 129 -13.09 5.82 -2.10
CA ILE A 129 -11.86 5.93 -1.32
C ILE A 129 -12.17 6.69 -0.03
N GLY A 130 -11.76 6.14 1.12
CA GLY A 130 -11.81 6.84 2.41
C GLY A 130 -12.70 6.19 3.48
N ASN A 131 -13.52 5.19 3.14
CA ASN A 131 -14.25 4.41 4.13
C ASN A 131 -13.46 3.16 4.57
N LEU A 132 -13.77 2.64 5.76
CA LEU A 132 -13.14 1.42 6.29
C LEU A 132 -13.48 0.18 5.45
N SER A 133 -14.72 0.08 4.97
CA SER A 133 -15.19 -1.08 4.23
C SER A 133 -14.49 -1.22 2.87
N SER A 134 -14.28 -0.14 2.09
CA SER A 134 -13.61 -0.25 0.79
C SER A 134 -12.16 -0.71 0.95
N GLN A 135 -11.46 -0.27 2.01
CA GLN A 135 -10.11 -0.74 2.30
C GLN A 135 -10.10 -2.24 2.63
N PHE A 136 -11.03 -2.69 3.47
CA PHE A 136 -11.18 -4.10 3.79
C PHE A 136 -11.59 -4.93 2.56
N PHE A 137 -12.57 -4.48 1.79
CA PHE A 137 -13.04 -5.14 0.58
C PHE A 137 -11.96 -5.23 -0.50
N ALA A 138 -11.13 -4.19 -0.66
CA ALA A 138 -9.97 -4.23 -1.53
C ALA A 138 -8.99 -5.34 -1.15
N ASN A 139 -8.80 -5.61 0.15
CA ASN A 139 -7.98 -6.73 0.60
C ASN A 139 -8.62 -8.08 0.33
N VAL A 140 -9.94 -8.22 0.55
CA VAL A 140 -10.68 -9.46 0.20
C VAL A 140 -10.55 -9.75 -1.29
N TYR A 141 -10.69 -8.72 -2.13
CA TYR A 141 -10.55 -8.83 -3.58
C TYR A 141 -9.19 -9.36 -4.00
N LEU A 142 -8.12 -8.78 -3.45
CA LEU A 142 -6.74 -9.14 -3.80
C LEU A 142 -6.20 -10.35 -3.03
N ASP A 143 -6.92 -10.87 -2.05
CA ASP A 143 -6.57 -12.17 -1.45
C ASP A 143 -6.58 -13.27 -2.52
N VAL A 144 -7.44 -13.17 -3.54
CA VAL A 144 -7.43 -14.09 -4.69
C VAL A 144 -6.06 -14.12 -5.40
N LEU A 145 -5.42 -12.96 -5.56
CA LEU A 145 -4.04 -12.87 -6.08
C LEU A 145 -3.03 -13.45 -5.09
N ASP A 146 -3.19 -13.17 -3.79
CA ASP A 146 -2.28 -13.66 -2.75
C ASP A 146 -2.26 -15.19 -2.68
N GLN A 147 -3.44 -15.81 -2.72
CA GLN A 147 -3.58 -17.27 -2.74
C GLN A 147 -2.97 -17.85 -4.01
N HIS A 148 -3.23 -17.25 -5.18
CA HIS A 148 -2.61 -17.67 -6.45
C HIS A 148 -1.07 -17.57 -6.39
N ALA A 149 -0.54 -16.46 -5.89
CA ALA A 149 0.89 -16.24 -5.73
C ALA A 149 1.54 -17.30 -4.84
N LYS A 150 0.89 -17.67 -3.72
CA LYS A 150 1.45 -18.65 -2.78
C LYS A 150 1.27 -20.09 -3.23
N HIS A 151 0.09 -20.45 -3.71
CA HIS A 151 -0.29 -21.85 -3.92
C HIS A 151 -0.13 -22.31 -5.37
N ALA A 152 -0.39 -21.46 -6.35
CA ALA A 152 -0.23 -21.82 -7.77
C ALA A 152 1.17 -21.49 -8.29
N LEU A 153 1.67 -20.27 -8.02
CA LEU A 153 2.98 -19.83 -8.49
C LEU A 153 4.15 -20.31 -7.62
N GLY A 154 3.86 -20.76 -6.39
CA GLY A 154 4.87 -21.18 -5.43
C GLY A 154 5.80 -20.03 -5.00
N ALA A 155 5.34 -18.78 -5.05
CA ALA A 155 6.15 -17.61 -4.77
C ALA A 155 6.44 -17.46 -3.26
N ARG A 156 7.49 -18.14 -2.81
CA ARG A 156 7.96 -18.12 -1.40
C ARG A 156 8.17 -16.68 -0.92
N HIS A 157 8.85 -15.87 -1.72
CA HIS A 157 9.18 -14.47 -1.42
C HIS A 157 8.25 -13.49 -2.15
N TYR A 158 6.98 -13.51 -1.75
CA TYR A 158 5.94 -12.57 -2.18
C TYR A 158 5.49 -11.68 -1.02
N ILE A 159 5.16 -10.42 -1.31
CA ILE A 159 4.55 -9.48 -0.36
C ILE A 159 3.65 -8.48 -1.07
N ARG A 160 2.55 -8.06 -0.42
CA ARG A 160 1.60 -7.08 -0.94
C ARG A 160 1.20 -6.03 0.09
N TYR A 161 1.08 -4.79 -0.37
CA TYR A 161 0.53 -3.67 0.37
C TYR A 161 -0.48 -2.92 -0.53
N VAL A 162 -1.77 -3.16 -0.28
CA VAL A 162 -2.87 -2.69 -1.15
C VAL A 162 -2.66 -3.22 -2.58
N ASP A 163 -2.41 -2.34 -3.55
CA ASP A 163 -2.20 -2.57 -4.97
C ASP A 163 -0.73 -2.75 -5.36
N ASP A 164 0.20 -2.41 -4.46
CA ASP A 164 1.64 -2.57 -4.65
C ASP A 164 2.08 -3.97 -4.16
N PHE A 165 2.64 -4.79 -5.04
CA PHE A 165 3.13 -6.14 -4.70
C PHE A 165 4.49 -6.44 -5.30
N VAL A 166 5.26 -7.25 -4.57
CA VAL A 166 6.66 -7.57 -4.89
C VAL A 166 6.90 -9.07 -4.84
N PHE A 167 7.51 -9.60 -5.89
CA PHE A 167 8.05 -10.95 -5.98
C PHE A 167 9.59 -10.89 -5.99
N LEU A 168 10.24 -11.79 -5.25
CA LEU A 168 11.69 -11.96 -5.27
C LEU A 168 12.05 -13.33 -5.84
N ASN A 169 13.05 -13.38 -6.71
CA ASN A 169 13.59 -14.63 -7.24
C ASN A 169 15.06 -14.48 -7.64
N GLU A 170 15.82 -15.57 -7.56
CA GLU A 170 17.20 -15.62 -8.05
C GLU A 170 17.27 -15.53 -9.58
N SER A 171 16.24 -16.04 -10.28
CA SER A 171 16.14 -16.03 -11.73
C SER A 171 15.23 -14.90 -12.23
N PRO A 172 15.75 -13.97 -13.08
CA PRO A 172 14.90 -12.98 -13.73
C PRO A 172 13.97 -13.63 -14.78
N ALA A 173 14.33 -14.79 -15.34
CA ALA A 173 13.45 -15.54 -16.24
C ALA A 173 12.19 -16.01 -15.48
N ARG A 174 12.36 -16.55 -14.26
CA ARG A 174 11.22 -16.93 -13.42
C ARG A 174 10.34 -15.74 -13.04
N LEU A 175 10.92 -14.56 -12.84
CA LEU A 175 10.13 -13.34 -12.62
C LEU A 175 9.33 -12.92 -13.86
N ASN A 176 9.88 -13.08 -15.07
CA ASN A 176 9.13 -12.83 -16.29
C ASN A 176 7.99 -13.84 -16.50
N GLU A 177 8.18 -15.12 -16.15
CA GLU A 177 7.11 -16.11 -16.15
C GLU A 177 5.99 -15.72 -15.17
N ILE A 178 6.34 -15.33 -13.95
CA ILE A 178 5.39 -14.82 -12.95
C ILE A 178 4.66 -13.59 -13.49
N LEU A 179 5.37 -12.65 -14.12
CA LEU A 179 4.76 -11.45 -14.70
C LEU A 179 3.74 -11.81 -15.78
N ALA A 180 4.09 -12.72 -16.70
CA ALA A 180 3.21 -13.16 -17.77
C ALA A 180 1.94 -13.86 -17.24
N ASP A 181 2.10 -14.73 -16.24
CA ASP A 181 0.99 -15.39 -15.57
C ASP A 181 0.07 -14.37 -14.88
N VAL A 182 0.61 -13.49 -14.03
CA VAL A 182 -0.19 -12.49 -13.29
C VAL A 182 -0.87 -11.51 -14.25
N THR A 183 -0.22 -11.15 -15.37
CA THR A 183 -0.81 -10.30 -16.42
C THR A 183 -2.03 -10.94 -17.09
N THR A 184 -2.07 -12.26 -17.17
CA THR A 184 -3.19 -13.03 -17.72
C THR A 184 -4.27 -13.33 -16.68
N PHE A 185 -3.84 -13.70 -15.46
CA PHE A 185 -4.69 -14.05 -14.34
C PHE A 185 -5.56 -12.88 -13.88
N LEU A 186 -4.98 -11.69 -13.71
CA LEU A 186 -5.68 -10.55 -13.11
C LEU A 186 -6.90 -10.10 -13.93
N PRO A 187 -6.83 -9.90 -15.26
CA PRO A 187 -8.01 -9.55 -16.04
C PRO A 187 -9.03 -10.68 -16.09
N GLY A 188 -8.57 -11.93 -16.21
CA GLY A 188 -9.46 -13.09 -16.35
C GLY A 188 -10.22 -13.45 -15.07
N ARG A 189 -9.66 -13.18 -13.90
CA ARG A 189 -10.26 -13.54 -12.60
C ARG A 189 -10.82 -12.36 -11.83
N LEU A 190 -10.21 -11.20 -11.96
CA LEU A 190 -10.51 -10.01 -11.15
C LEU A 190 -10.80 -8.77 -12.02
N GLY A 191 -10.80 -8.84 -13.35
CA GLY A 191 -11.08 -7.67 -14.20
C GLY A 191 -10.08 -6.50 -14.08
N VAL A 192 -9.03 -6.62 -13.24
CA VAL A 192 -8.03 -5.57 -13.01
C VAL A 192 -6.77 -5.83 -13.83
N ARG A 193 -5.97 -4.79 -14.07
CA ARG A 193 -4.76 -4.86 -14.89
C ARG A 193 -3.56 -4.31 -14.14
N ILE A 194 -2.38 -4.87 -14.41
CA ILE A 194 -1.10 -4.30 -13.95
C ILE A 194 -0.87 -2.98 -14.70
N ASN A 195 -0.24 -2.02 -14.03
CA ASN A 195 0.24 -0.78 -14.62
C ASN A 195 1.66 -0.97 -15.21
N PRO A 196 1.80 -1.04 -16.55
CA PRO A 196 3.10 -1.34 -17.16
C PRO A 196 4.17 -0.28 -16.86
N ARG A 197 3.77 0.98 -16.64
CA ARG A 197 4.71 2.08 -16.33
C ARG A 197 5.28 1.99 -14.92
N LYS A 198 4.61 1.28 -14.02
CA LYS A 198 5.04 1.09 -12.63
C LYS A 198 5.58 -0.32 -12.37
N THR A 199 5.51 -1.21 -13.36
CA THR A 199 6.15 -2.52 -13.30
C THR A 199 7.67 -2.36 -13.40
N ILE A 200 8.40 -2.92 -12.44
CA ILE A 200 9.85 -2.81 -12.37
C ILE A 200 10.42 -4.21 -12.14
N LEU A 201 11.26 -4.68 -13.05
CA LEU A 201 12.07 -5.88 -12.88
C LEU A 201 13.55 -5.48 -12.90
N GLN A 202 14.25 -5.63 -11.76
CA GLN A 202 15.67 -5.31 -11.69
C GLN A 202 16.38 -6.04 -10.53
N PRO A 203 17.73 -6.00 -10.49
CA PRO A 203 18.49 -6.50 -9.34
C PRO A 203 18.10 -5.83 -8.01
N ILE A 204 18.09 -6.60 -6.92
CA ILE A 204 17.69 -6.10 -5.58
C ILE A 204 18.64 -5.03 -5.03
N ASP A 205 19.94 -5.10 -5.38
CA ASP A 205 20.98 -4.17 -4.92
C ASP A 205 20.75 -2.71 -5.33
N ARG A 206 20.03 -2.46 -6.43
CA ARG A 206 19.57 -1.13 -6.87
C ARG A 206 18.60 -0.47 -5.88
N GLY A 207 18.01 -1.27 -5.01
CA GLY A 207 17.11 -0.85 -3.96
C GLY A 207 15.64 -1.05 -4.32
N ILE A 208 14.90 -1.69 -3.42
CA ILE A 208 13.46 -1.90 -3.58
C ILE A 208 12.72 -0.78 -2.87
N ASP A 209 12.08 0.11 -3.64
CA ASP A 209 11.17 1.13 -3.10
C ASP A 209 9.80 0.50 -2.79
N PHE A 210 9.45 0.41 -1.51
CA PHE A 210 8.21 -0.21 -1.04
C PHE A 210 7.70 0.53 0.21
N VAL A 211 6.39 0.82 0.26
CA VAL A 211 5.69 1.42 1.42
C VAL A 211 6.38 2.65 2.05
N GLY A 212 7.01 3.50 1.23
CA GLY A 212 7.67 4.73 1.67
C GLY A 212 9.11 4.55 2.17
N GLN A 213 9.67 3.35 2.04
CA GLN A 213 11.05 3.04 2.39
C GLN A 213 11.76 2.36 1.23
N VAL A 214 13.09 2.44 1.20
CA VAL A 214 13.94 1.84 0.17
C VAL A 214 14.87 0.84 0.83
N ILE A 215 14.74 -0.43 0.48
CA ILE A 215 15.54 -1.53 1.03
C ILE A 215 16.78 -1.71 0.15
N LYS A 216 17.97 -1.59 0.73
CA LYS A 216 19.27 -1.68 0.07
C LYS A 216 20.19 -2.65 0.81
N PRO A 217 21.34 -3.02 0.21
CA PRO A 217 22.35 -3.79 0.91
C PRO A 217 22.64 -3.21 2.31
N TRP A 218 22.37 -4.05 3.31
CA TRP A 218 22.65 -3.80 4.73
C TRP A 218 21.88 -2.66 5.40
N ARG A 219 20.91 -2.04 4.71
CA ARG A 219 20.20 -0.88 5.25
C ARG A 219 18.84 -0.65 4.62
N ARG A 220 18.01 0.10 5.34
CA ARG A 220 16.72 0.61 4.89
C ARG A 220 16.71 2.11 5.06
N GLU A 221 16.43 2.82 3.98
CA GLU A 221 16.41 4.28 3.90
C GLU A 221 14.96 4.77 3.79
N THR A 222 14.64 5.97 4.27
CA THR A 222 13.35 6.61 3.96
C THR A 222 13.34 7.05 2.50
N ARG A 223 12.19 6.89 1.81
CA ARG A 223 12.05 7.35 0.42
C ARG A 223 12.39 8.84 0.32
N LYS A 224 13.27 9.20 -0.63
CA LYS A 224 13.76 10.58 -0.81
C LYS A 224 12.63 11.62 -0.89
N ARG A 225 11.56 11.30 -1.63
CA ARG A 225 10.36 12.16 -1.74
C ARG A 225 9.74 12.44 -0.37
N THR A 226 9.54 11.40 0.45
CA THR A 226 8.95 11.52 1.79
C THR A 226 9.79 12.39 2.70
N ARG A 227 11.12 12.21 2.68
CA ARG A 227 12.03 13.08 3.43
C ARG A 227 12.00 14.53 2.94
N ASN A 228 12.06 14.74 1.63
CA ASN A 228 12.05 16.09 1.07
C ASN A 228 10.73 16.81 1.40
N GLU A 229 9.61 16.07 1.37
CA GLU A 229 8.31 16.56 1.82
C GLU A 229 8.33 16.95 3.30
N ALA A 230 8.94 16.12 4.16
CA ALA A 230 9.10 16.43 5.58
C ALA A 230 9.86 17.75 5.80
N LEU A 231 10.96 17.95 5.08
CA LEU A 231 11.75 19.18 5.15
C LEU A 231 10.97 20.40 4.65
N ARG A 232 10.21 20.25 3.55
CA ARG A 232 9.35 21.31 3.00
C ARG A 232 8.25 21.68 4.00
N ARG A 233 7.51 20.70 4.51
CA ARG A 233 6.40 20.91 5.44
C ARG A 233 6.89 21.59 6.72
N VAL A 234 8.02 21.17 7.28
CA VAL A 234 8.62 21.87 8.44
C VAL A 234 9.01 23.32 8.14
N ALA A 235 9.37 23.65 6.90
CA ALA A 235 9.66 25.02 6.50
C ALA A 235 8.39 25.90 6.33
N GLU A 236 7.27 25.30 5.94
CA GLU A 236 6.00 26.00 5.63
C GLU A 236 5.02 26.02 6.81
N THR A 237 5.19 25.16 7.81
CA THR A 237 4.30 25.07 8.98
C THR A 237 4.43 26.30 9.88
N ALA A 238 3.28 26.84 10.31
CA ALA A 238 3.22 27.95 11.26
C ALA A 238 3.88 27.58 12.61
N PRO A 239 4.47 28.55 13.34
CA PRO A 239 5.22 28.28 14.57
C PRO A 239 4.44 27.52 15.66
N GLY A 240 3.12 27.68 15.72
CA GLY A 240 2.25 27.01 16.70
C GLY A 240 2.20 25.49 16.55
N ASP A 241 2.23 24.99 15.31
CA ASP A 241 2.13 23.54 15.02
C ASP A 241 3.49 22.89 14.74
N LEU A 242 4.55 23.69 14.63
CA LEU A 242 5.86 23.25 14.17
C LEU A 242 6.43 22.09 15.00
N THR A 243 6.34 22.17 16.33
CA THR A 243 6.84 21.14 17.24
C THR A 243 6.12 19.80 17.03
N GLN A 244 4.79 19.83 16.88
CA GLN A 244 3.99 18.62 16.64
C GLN A 244 4.32 17.98 15.28
N VAL A 245 4.37 18.79 14.22
CA VAL A 245 4.69 18.33 12.86
C VAL A 245 6.10 17.74 12.81
N ALA A 246 7.08 18.42 13.40
CA ALA A 246 8.45 17.96 13.47
C ALA A 246 8.60 16.63 14.23
N ASN A 247 7.96 16.49 15.39
CA ASN A 247 8.01 15.26 16.18
C ASN A 247 7.36 14.08 15.46
N SER A 248 6.31 14.32 14.68
CA SER A 248 5.72 13.30 13.80
C SER A 248 6.73 12.83 12.74
N TYR A 249 7.44 13.75 12.08
CA TYR A 249 8.47 13.40 11.09
C TYR A 249 9.69 12.71 11.71
N PHE A 250 10.14 13.10 12.90
CA PHE A 250 11.17 12.33 13.61
C PHE A 250 10.68 10.91 13.92
N GLY A 251 9.43 10.75 14.35
CA GLY A 251 8.78 9.44 14.51
C GLY A 251 8.85 8.59 13.23
N LEU A 252 8.51 9.18 12.09
CA LEU A 252 8.57 8.52 10.78
C LEU A 252 10.00 8.15 10.38
N LEU A 253 10.96 9.07 10.48
CA LEU A 253 12.34 8.83 10.06
C LEU A 253 13.01 7.74 10.90
N ARG A 254 12.68 7.61 12.18
CA ARG A 254 13.23 6.56 13.06
C ARG A 254 12.87 5.14 12.64
N GLN A 255 11.87 4.96 11.79
CA GLN A 255 11.46 3.64 11.30
C GLN A 255 12.46 3.02 10.30
N ALA A 256 13.29 3.85 9.66
CA ALA A 256 14.33 3.41 8.75
C ALA A 256 15.65 3.18 9.52
N THR A 257 16.36 2.10 9.19
CA THR A 257 17.61 1.74 9.88
C THR A 257 18.75 2.71 9.56
N ALA A 258 18.80 3.22 8.32
CA ALA A 258 19.74 4.26 7.89
C ALA A 258 19.06 5.64 7.87
N SER A 259 18.68 6.14 9.04
CA SER A 259 17.95 7.43 9.18
C SER A 259 18.74 8.56 9.81
N HIS A 260 19.94 8.31 10.36
CA HIS A 260 20.70 9.33 11.10
C HIS A 260 20.93 10.61 10.30
N GLN A 261 21.38 10.49 9.04
CA GLN A 261 21.62 11.66 8.18
C GLN A 261 20.33 12.44 7.87
N ASP A 262 19.22 11.73 7.65
CA ASP A 262 17.93 12.36 7.38
C ASP A 262 17.40 13.08 8.63
N ARG A 263 17.56 12.49 9.82
CA ARG A 263 17.21 13.11 11.10
C ARG A 263 18.10 14.32 11.41
N ALA A 264 19.39 14.26 11.08
CA ALA A 264 20.30 15.39 11.21
C ALA A 264 19.91 16.57 10.30
N ARG A 265 19.48 16.30 9.06
CA ARG A 265 18.97 17.34 8.15
C ARG A 265 17.72 18.01 8.70
N LEU A 266 16.76 17.22 9.21
CA LEU A 266 15.55 17.75 9.83
C LEU A 266 15.89 18.59 11.08
N ALA A 267 16.79 18.09 11.93
CA ALA A 267 17.24 18.79 13.12
C ALA A 267 17.93 20.12 12.80
N ASN A 268 18.81 20.15 11.80
CA ASN A 268 19.46 21.38 11.37
C ASN A 268 18.46 22.39 10.83
N ARG A 269 17.42 21.94 10.11
CA ARG A 269 16.34 22.83 9.67
C ARG A 269 15.58 23.41 10.86
N LEU A 270 15.23 22.61 11.86
CA LEU A 270 14.54 23.09 13.07
C LEU A 270 15.38 24.07 13.87
N ARG A 271 16.69 23.80 14.01
CA ARG A 271 17.63 24.73 14.65
C ARG A 271 17.69 26.07 13.92
N SER A 272 17.66 26.07 12.59
CA SER A 272 17.59 27.32 11.79
C SER A 272 16.29 28.10 11.99
N LEU A 273 15.24 27.46 12.52
CA LEU A 273 13.96 28.06 12.86
C LEU A 273 13.86 28.38 14.37
N GLY A 274 14.98 28.35 15.10
CA GLY A 274 15.04 28.68 16.53
C GLY A 274 14.57 27.59 17.48
N LYS A 275 14.39 26.34 17.00
CA LYS A 275 13.93 25.22 17.82
C LYS A 275 15.09 24.39 18.39
N ALA A 276 14.93 23.93 19.63
CA ALA A 276 15.87 23.03 20.27
C ALA A 276 15.55 21.57 19.92
N VAL A 277 16.58 20.78 19.60
CA VAL A 277 16.47 19.37 19.25
C VAL A 277 17.30 18.54 20.22
N ASP A 278 16.78 17.41 20.66
CA ASP A 278 17.48 16.50 21.55
C ASP A 278 18.78 15.93 20.96
N ARG A 279 19.65 15.42 21.84
CA ARG A 279 20.95 14.86 21.46
C ARG A 279 20.83 13.72 20.45
N ASP A 280 19.83 12.87 20.61
CA ASP A 280 19.65 11.68 19.79
C ASP A 280 18.97 11.97 18.45
N LEU A 281 18.60 13.22 18.17
CA LEU A 281 17.90 13.66 16.96
C LEU A 281 16.59 12.89 16.76
N THR A 282 15.79 12.82 17.83
CA THR A 282 14.52 12.09 17.90
C THR A 282 13.33 12.97 18.20
N LYS A 283 13.52 14.20 18.70
CA LYS A 283 12.44 15.13 19.01
C LYS A 283 12.92 16.58 19.11
N THR A 284 11.98 17.50 18.94
CA THR A 284 12.14 18.94 19.14
C THR A 284 11.20 19.43 20.25
N PHE A 285 11.60 20.52 20.89
CA PHE A 285 10.85 21.24 21.92
C PHE A 285 10.39 22.60 21.38
#